data_AF-A0AAU9HBV8-F1
#
_entry.id   AF-A0AAU9HBV8-F1
#
_cell.length_a   1.000
_cell.length_b   1.000
_cell.length_c   1.000
_cell.angle_alpha   90.00
_cell.angle_beta   90.00
_cell.angle_gamma   90.00
#
_symmetry.space_group_name_H-M   'P 1'
#
loop_
_entity.id
_entity.type
_entity.pdbx_description
1 polymer ?
#
loop_
_entity_poly.entity_id
_entity_poly.type
_entity_poly.pdbx_seq_one_letter_code
_entity_poly.pdbx_strand_id
1 'polypeptide(L)'
;MVKIVSIIMFVGCFAFSSVLKASLFPDIDINSPDLTVEKAAKQCQKSLMHAPEQLEAWCEKAYRLGHWEALYYIGVHTGDGSRYLEEINTRIANNENSALKKLAWIYRSGHFVEKDLKESARLYELYLLSSDSEINFQSVSAHFELATIYQKLGMWNKVIFHTDYVINYANRTDWEHRAQYIQNQAKASLAENKSLNKN
;
A
#
# COMPACT_ATOMS: atom_id res chain seq x y z
N MET A 1 56.99 -22.29 -32.68
CA MET A 1 56.11 -23.33 -32.11
C MET A 1 54.99 -22.65 -31.34
N VAL A 2 53.76 -23.07 -31.61
CA VAL A 2 52.50 -22.40 -31.25
C VAL A 2 52.01 -22.83 -29.86
N LYS A 3 51.61 -21.84 -29.05
CA LYS A 3 50.56 -21.74 -27.99
C LYS A 3 50.42 -22.92 -27.00
N ILE A 4 50.20 -22.68 -25.70
CA ILE A 4 48.86 -22.50 -25.14
C ILE A 4 48.95 -21.69 -23.83
N VAL A 5 48.26 -20.55 -23.82
CA VAL A 5 47.73 -19.90 -22.61
C VAL A 5 46.33 -20.48 -22.44
N SER A 6 46.05 -21.15 -21.31
CA SER A 6 44.69 -21.57 -20.94
C SER A 6 44.32 -20.99 -19.58
N ILE A 7 43.76 -19.79 -19.68
CA ILE A 7 42.61 -19.23 -18.97
C ILE A 7 41.99 -20.16 -17.91
N ILE A 8 42.17 -19.81 -16.64
CA ILE A 8 41.28 -20.20 -15.53
C ILE A 8 40.33 -19.02 -15.34
N MET A 9 39.12 -19.09 -15.90
CA MET A 9 38.07 -18.09 -15.69
C MET A 9 36.74 -18.78 -15.36
N PHE A 10 36.16 -18.34 -14.24
CA PHE A 10 34.71 -18.25 -13.98
C PHE A 10 33.89 -19.55 -13.94
N VAL A 11 33.97 -20.28 -12.83
CA VAL A 11 32.89 -21.23 -12.42
C VAL A 11 32.20 -20.78 -11.11
N GLY A 12 32.70 -19.73 -10.44
CA GLY A 12 32.18 -19.28 -9.14
C GLY A 12 30.89 -18.46 -9.14
N CYS A 13 30.46 -17.89 -10.28
CA CYS A 13 29.30 -16.98 -10.30
C CYS A 13 27.92 -17.66 -10.44
N PHE A 14 27.84 -18.91 -10.92
CA PHE A 14 26.54 -19.54 -11.18
C PHE A 14 25.90 -20.16 -9.92
N ALA A 15 26.70 -20.76 -9.03
CA ALA A 15 26.20 -21.43 -7.83
C ALA A 15 25.65 -20.46 -6.76
N PHE A 16 26.19 -19.23 -6.67
CA PHE A 16 25.65 -18.22 -5.76
C PHE A 16 24.23 -17.77 -6.16
N SER A 17 23.95 -17.70 -7.46
CA SER A 17 22.67 -17.21 -7.98
C SER A 17 21.50 -18.17 -7.73
N SER A 18 21.72 -19.49 -7.80
CA SER A 18 20.68 -20.49 -7.61
C SER A 18 20.28 -20.65 -6.14
N VAL A 19 21.26 -20.60 -5.23
CA VAL A 19 21.02 -20.67 -3.77
C VAL A 19 20.29 -19.43 -3.27
N LEU A 20 20.65 -18.24 -3.75
CA LEU A 20 19.93 -17.00 -3.44
C LEU A 20 18.49 -17.02 -3.98
N LYS A 21 18.27 -17.50 -5.21
CA LYS A 21 16.91 -17.66 -5.77
C LYS A 21 16.05 -18.64 -4.98
N ALA A 22 16.59 -19.80 -4.61
CA ALA A 22 15.87 -20.82 -3.82
C ALA A 22 15.54 -20.32 -2.39
N SER A 23 16.40 -19.48 -1.81
CA SER A 23 16.13 -18.85 -0.50
C SER A 23 15.06 -17.76 -0.59
N LEU A 24 15.05 -16.98 -1.66
CA LEU A 24 14.09 -15.88 -1.85
C LEU A 24 12.71 -16.38 -2.29
N PHE A 25 12.65 -17.46 -3.07
CA PHE A 25 11.43 -18.07 -3.58
C PHE A 25 11.47 -19.59 -3.35
N PRO A 26 11.01 -20.07 -2.18
CA PRO A 26 11.06 -21.50 -1.87
C PRO A 26 10.13 -22.27 -2.79
N ASP A 27 10.57 -23.47 -3.18
CA ASP A 27 9.79 -24.42 -3.97
C ASP A 27 8.68 -25.04 -3.09
N ILE A 28 7.53 -24.39 -3.09
CA ILE A 28 6.34 -24.82 -2.34
C ILE A 28 5.35 -25.39 -3.35
N ASP A 29 4.84 -26.59 -3.09
CA ASP A 29 3.76 -27.15 -3.88
C ASP A 29 2.46 -26.36 -3.66
N ILE A 30 2.00 -25.67 -4.71
CA ILE A 30 0.77 -24.87 -4.72
C ILE A 30 -0.50 -25.70 -4.50
N ASN A 31 -0.44 -27.01 -4.75
CA ASN A 31 -1.55 -27.95 -4.57
C ASN A 31 -1.47 -28.70 -3.25
N SER A 32 -0.46 -28.41 -2.41
CA SER A 32 -0.34 -29.05 -1.10
C SER A 32 -1.62 -28.85 -0.27
N PRO A 33 -2.16 -29.91 0.35
CA PRO A 33 -3.33 -29.80 1.22
C PRO A 33 -3.04 -28.97 2.49
N ASP A 34 -1.77 -28.86 2.89
CA ASP A 34 -1.33 -28.09 4.08
C ASP A 34 -0.95 -26.65 3.73
N LEU A 35 -1.25 -26.19 2.51
CA LEU A 35 -0.97 -24.82 2.09
C LEU A 35 -1.91 -23.85 2.80
N THR A 36 -1.35 -23.02 3.67
CA THR A 36 -2.10 -21.97 4.38
C THR A 36 -2.29 -20.72 3.51
N VAL A 37 -3.30 -19.92 3.84
CA VAL A 37 -3.58 -18.64 3.17
C VAL A 37 -2.38 -17.69 3.24
N GLU A 38 -1.66 -17.65 4.37
CA GLU A 38 -0.49 -16.79 4.57
C GLU A 38 0.68 -17.20 3.66
N LYS A 39 0.91 -18.52 3.51
CA LYS A 39 1.95 -19.02 2.61
C LYS A 39 1.62 -18.68 1.16
N ALA A 40 0.38 -18.91 0.73
CA ALA A 40 -0.07 -18.59 -0.62
C ALA A 40 0.01 -17.07 -0.89
N ALA A 41 -0.49 -16.24 0.02
CA ALA A 41 -0.42 -14.78 -0.07
C ALA A 41 1.02 -14.27 -0.16
N LYS A 42 1.92 -14.82 0.65
CA LYS A 42 3.34 -14.47 0.63
C LYS A 42 4.01 -14.85 -0.69
N GLN A 43 3.67 -16.01 -1.26
CA GLN A 43 4.18 -16.40 -2.57
C GLN A 43 3.62 -15.51 -3.67
N CYS A 44 2.31 -15.23 -3.67
CA CYS A 44 1.68 -14.25 -4.58
C CYS A 44 2.42 -12.90 -4.58
N GLN A 45 2.67 -12.31 -3.40
CA GLN A 45 3.38 -11.04 -3.29
C GLN A 45 4.82 -11.13 -3.82
N LYS A 46 5.54 -12.21 -3.50
CA LYS A 46 6.93 -12.41 -3.96
C LYS A 46 7.02 -12.61 -5.47
N SER A 47 6.05 -13.32 -6.06
CA SER A 47 6.01 -13.60 -7.49
C SER A 47 6.04 -12.32 -8.32
N LEU A 48 5.44 -11.22 -7.83
CA LEU A 48 5.43 -9.94 -8.54
C LEU A 48 6.83 -9.44 -8.94
N MET A 49 7.84 -9.68 -8.12
CA MET A 49 9.22 -9.26 -8.41
C MET A 49 10.12 -10.40 -8.87
N HIS A 50 9.86 -11.63 -8.42
CA HIS A 50 10.84 -12.71 -8.52
C HIS A 50 10.43 -13.86 -9.45
N ALA A 51 9.14 -14.00 -9.76
CA ALA A 51 8.58 -15.08 -10.57
C ALA A 51 7.25 -14.63 -11.21
N PRO A 52 7.25 -13.60 -12.09
CA PRO A 52 6.02 -13.03 -12.64
C PRO A 52 5.17 -14.08 -13.38
N GLU A 53 5.79 -15.08 -13.99
CA GLU A 53 5.10 -16.19 -14.66
C GLU A 53 4.28 -17.08 -13.72
N GLN A 54 4.59 -17.05 -12.42
CA GLN A 54 3.85 -17.79 -11.39
C GLN A 54 2.89 -16.90 -10.59
N LEU A 55 2.86 -15.59 -10.85
CA LEU A 55 2.08 -14.63 -10.07
C LEU A 55 0.61 -14.98 -10.09
N GLU A 56 0.02 -15.13 -11.28
CA GLU A 56 -1.41 -15.39 -11.40
C GLU A 56 -1.81 -16.67 -10.67
N ALA A 57 -1.05 -17.76 -10.86
CA ALA A 57 -1.32 -19.02 -10.18
C ALA A 57 -1.32 -18.88 -8.65
N TRP A 58 -0.28 -18.27 -8.07
CA TRP A 58 -0.16 -18.08 -6.63
C TRP A 58 -1.20 -17.10 -6.07
N CYS A 59 -1.48 -16.01 -6.77
CA CYS A 59 -2.46 -15.02 -6.35
C CYS A 59 -3.89 -15.56 -6.44
N GLU A 60 -4.22 -16.33 -7.48
CA GLU A 60 -5.51 -17.02 -7.57
C GLU A 60 -5.67 -18.09 -6.49
N LYS A 61 -4.60 -18.81 -6.14
CA LYS A 61 -4.63 -19.75 -5.01
C LYS A 61 -4.85 -19.01 -3.69
N ALA A 62 -4.17 -17.89 -3.46
CA ALA A 62 -4.34 -17.06 -2.27
C ALA A 62 -5.76 -16.49 -2.17
N TYR A 63 -6.32 -16.01 -3.29
CA TYR A 63 -7.70 -15.53 -3.39
C TYR A 63 -8.70 -16.63 -3.00
N ARG A 64 -8.58 -17.83 -3.57
CA ARG A 64 -9.43 -18.99 -3.24
C ARG A 64 -9.31 -19.43 -1.78
N LEU A 65 -8.18 -19.18 -1.13
CA LEU A 65 -7.96 -19.44 0.30
C LEU A 65 -8.45 -18.28 1.20
N GLY A 66 -9.04 -17.23 0.63
CA GLY A 66 -9.65 -16.11 1.36
C GLY A 66 -8.80 -14.83 1.42
N HIS A 67 -7.61 -14.80 0.82
CA HIS A 67 -6.80 -13.57 0.74
C HIS A 67 -7.20 -12.74 -0.47
N TRP A 68 -8.27 -11.96 -0.32
CA TRP A 68 -8.84 -11.19 -1.40
C TRP A 68 -7.92 -10.08 -1.95
N GLU A 69 -7.01 -9.54 -1.11
CA GLU A 69 -6.02 -8.57 -1.59
C GLU A 69 -5.03 -9.16 -2.60
N ALA A 70 -5.01 -10.48 -2.81
CA ALA A 70 -4.25 -11.09 -3.89
C ALA A 70 -4.62 -10.54 -5.28
N LEU A 71 -5.88 -10.13 -5.48
CA LEU A 71 -6.35 -9.54 -6.73
C LEU A 71 -5.63 -8.23 -7.07
N TYR A 72 -5.14 -7.48 -6.07
CA TYR A 72 -4.31 -6.29 -6.30
C TYR A 72 -3.07 -6.64 -7.11
N TYR A 73 -2.36 -7.72 -6.74
CA TYR A 73 -1.13 -8.11 -7.41
C TYR A 73 -1.39 -8.60 -8.84
N ILE A 74 -2.51 -9.30 -9.07
CA ILE A 74 -2.96 -9.66 -10.43
C ILE A 74 -3.23 -8.39 -11.24
N GLY A 75 -3.92 -7.41 -10.67
CA GLY A 75 -4.19 -6.15 -11.35
C GLY A 75 -2.93 -5.36 -11.68
N VAL A 76 -1.97 -5.28 -10.75
CA VAL A 76 -0.66 -4.64 -11.01
C VAL A 76 0.10 -5.37 -12.12
N HIS A 77 0.06 -6.70 -12.13
CA HIS A 77 0.77 -7.51 -13.12
C HIS A 77 0.18 -7.38 -14.53
N THR A 78 -1.15 -7.40 -14.64
CA THR A 78 -1.88 -7.39 -15.91
C THR A 78 -2.17 -5.99 -16.43
N GLY A 79 -2.16 -4.99 -15.55
CA GLY A 79 -2.66 -3.64 -15.81
C GLY A 79 -4.17 -3.48 -15.64
N ASP A 80 -4.91 -4.57 -15.36
CA ASP A 80 -6.37 -4.55 -15.20
C ASP A 80 -6.78 -4.80 -13.73
N GLY A 81 -7.15 -3.72 -13.03
CA GLY A 81 -7.63 -3.79 -11.65
C GLY A 81 -9.12 -4.02 -11.47
N SER A 82 -9.89 -4.26 -12.55
CA SER A 82 -11.36 -4.37 -12.51
C SER A 82 -11.86 -5.34 -11.44
N ARG A 83 -11.31 -6.56 -11.41
CA ARG A 83 -11.66 -7.59 -10.41
C ARG A 83 -11.37 -7.15 -8.98
N TYR A 84 -10.26 -6.46 -8.75
CA TYR A 84 -9.92 -5.98 -7.40
C TYR A 84 -10.88 -4.87 -6.95
N LEU A 85 -11.27 -3.97 -7.87
CA LEU A 85 -12.25 -2.92 -7.60
C LEU A 85 -13.64 -3.51 -7.32
N GLU A 86 -14.06 -4.52 -8.07
CA GLU A 86 -15.33 -5.23 -7.86
C GLU A 86 -15.38 -5.92 -6.49
N GLU A 87 -14.30 -6.61 -6.10
CA GLU A 87 -14.16 -7.23 -4.78
C GLU A 87 -14.23 -6.19 -3.65
N ILE A 88 -13.52 -5.06 -3.79
CA ILE A 88 -13.59 -3.95 -2.83
C ILE A 88 -15.02 -3.43 -2.69
N ASN A 89 -15.71 -3.18 -3.80
CA ASN A 89 -17.08 -2.67 -3.78
C ASN A 89 -18.05 -3.67 -3.14
N THR A 90 -17.87 -4.96 -3.41
CA THR A 90 -18.65 -6.03 -2.77
C THR A 90 -18.45 -6.04 -1.26
N ARG A 91 -17.21 -5.88 -0.78
CA ARG A 91 -16.90 -5.79 0.66
C ARG A 91 -17.50 -4.57 1.33
N ILE A 92 -17.44 -3.40 0.67
CA ILE A 92 -18.09 -2.18 1.14
C ILE A 92 -19.60 -2.40 1.28
N ALA A 93 -20.24 -3.03 0.28
CA ALA A 93 -21.66 -3.37 0.33
C ALA A 93 -22.02 -4.34 1.47
N ASN A 94 -21.07 -5.18 1.89
CA ASN A 94 -21.18 -6.08 3.04
C ASN A 94 -20.76 -5.46 4.38
N ASN A 95 -20.59 -4.13 4.45
CA ASN A 95 -20.18 -3.38 5.64
C ASN A 95 -18.78 -3.70 6.17
N GLU A 96 -17.89 -4.21 5.32
CA GLU A 96 -16.47 -4.37 5.67
C GLU A 96 -15.75 -3.04 5.50
N ASN A 97 -15.88 -2.16 6.49
CA ASN A 97 -15.42 -0.76 6.44
C ASN A 97 -13.92 -0.63 6.12
N SER A 98 -13.10 -1.64 6.42
CA SER A 98 -11.66 -1.66 6.05
C SER A 98 -11.43 -1.55 4.54
N ALA A 99 -12.39 -1.99 3.70
CA ALA A 99 -12.33 -1.87 2.25
C ALA A 99 -12.40 -0.42 1.75
N LEU A 100 -13.06 0.49 2.51
CA LEU A 100 -13.09 1.93 2.20
C LEU A 100 -11.68 2.52 2.16
N LYS A 101 -10.79 2.13 3.08
CA LYS A 101 -9.40 2.61 3.08
C LYS A 101 -8.64 2.17 1.85
N LYS A 102 -8.91 0.97 1.33
CA LYS A 102 -8.27 0.46 0.11
C LYS A 102 -8.73 1.25 -1.10
N LEU A 103 -10.04 1.50 -1.22
CA LEU A 103 -10.59 2.33 -2.30
C LEU A 103 -10.06 3.78 -2.22
N ALA A 104 -9.97 4.34 -1.01
CA ALA A 104 -9.41 5.67 -0.79
C ALA A 104 -7.94 5.75 -1.25
N TRP A 105 -7.14 4.72 -0.95
CA TRP A 105 -5.75 4.64 -1.41
C TRP A 105 -5.64 4.49 -2.94
N ILE A 106 -6.55 3.74 -3.56
CA ILE A 106 -6.64 3.60 -5.02
C ILE A 106 -6.84 4.98 -5.66
N TYR A 107 -7.85 5.75 -5.26
CA TYR A 107 -8.07 7.10 -5.77
C TYR A 107 -6.92 8.07 -5.47
N ARG A 108 -6.27 7.94 -4.31
CA ARG A 108 -5.09 8.76 -3.96
C ARG A 108 -3.91 8.52 -4.89
N SER A 109 -3.66 7.25 -5.22
CA SER A 109 -2.49 6.82 -5.98
C SER A 109 -2.73 6.86 -7.49
N GLY A 110 -3.98 6.75 -7.93
CA GLY A 110 -4.33 6.59 -9.34
C GLY A 110 -4.06 5.19 -9.87
N HIS A 111 -3.99 4.17 -9.00
CA HIS A 111 -3.90 2.78 -9.44
C HIS A 111 -5.25 2.33 -9.99
N PHE A 112 -5.29 1.84 -11.22
CA PHE A 112 -6.49 1.30 -11.90
C PHE A 112 -7.61 2.31 -12.22
N VAL A 113 -7.64 3.46 -11.54
CA VAL A 113 -8.60 4.55 -11.76
C VAL A 113 -7.86 5.89 -11.88
N GLU A 114 -8.52 6.91 -12.44
CA GLU A 114 -7.97 8.26 -12.44
C GLU A 114 -7.77 8.76 -11.01
N LYS A 115 -6.64 9.43 -10.77
CA LYS A 115 -6.32 9.98 -9.46
C LYS A 115 -7.30 11.08 -9.07
N ASP A 116 -8.02 10.87 -7.97
CA ASP A 116 -8.94 11.85 -7.39
C ASP A 116 -8.68 12.01 -5.89
N LEU A 117 -8.05 13.13 -5.53
CA LEU A 117 -7.76 13.45 -4.12
C LEU A 117 -9.03 13.79 -3.32
N LYS A 118 -10.06 14.35 -3.95
CA LYS A 118 -11.30 14.71 -3.25
C LYS A 118 -12.09 13.45 -2.92
N GLU A 119 -12.21 12.54 -3.87
CA GLU A 119 -12.89 11.26 -3.63
C GLU A 119 -12.12 10.40 -2.63
N SER A 120 -10.78 10.36 -2.72
CA SER A 120 -9.95 9.72 -1.71
C SER A 120 -10.19 10.27 -0.30
N ALA A 121 -10.25 11.59 -0.13
CA ALA A 121 -10.55 12.21 1.15
C ALA A 121 -11.95 11.82 1.65
N ARG A 122 -12.97 11.89 0.79
CA ARG A 122 -14.35 11.51 1.12
C ARG A 122 -14.43 10.07 1.64
N LEU A 123 -13.71 9.15 1.02
CA LEU A 123 -13.70 7.73 1.41
C LEU A 123 -12.97 7.50 2.74
N TYR A 124 -11.88 8.21 3.02
CA TYR A 124 -11.25 8.16 4.35
C TYR A 124 -12.13 8.79 5.44
N GLU A 125 -12.85 9.88 5.14
CA GLU A 125 -13.84 10.45 6.06
C GLU A 125 -14.97 9.45 6.33
N LEU A 126 -15.49 8.80 5.30
CA LEU A 126 -16.52 7.76 5.45
C LEU A 126 -16.01 6.58 6.29
N TYR A 127 -14.76 6.15 6.08
CA TYR A 127 -14.12 5.13 6.91
C TYR A 127 -14.12 5.53 8.38
N LEU A 128 -13.68 6.75 8.72
CA LEU A 128 -13.62 7.25 10.10
C LEU A 128 -15.01 7.41 10.74
N LEU A 129 -16.04 7.74 9.95
CA LEU A 129 -17.42 7.80 10.43
C LEU A 129 -18.00 6.40 10.71
N SER A 130 -17.54 5.40 9.97
CA SER A 130 -18.01 4.01 10.06
C SER A 130 -17.20 3.14 11.04
N SER A 131 -15.99 3.57 11.40
CA SER A 131 -15.24 2.95 12.49
C SER A 131 -15.88 3.34 13.80
N ASP A 132 -16.12 2.37 14.68
CA ASP A 132 -16.34 2.67 16.09
C ASP A 132 -15.24 3.64 16.54
N SER A 133 -15.56 4.59 17.43
CA SER A 133 -14.69 5.69 17.88
C SER A 133 -13.43 5.24 18.64
N GLU A 134 -13.00 4.01 18.43
CA GLU A 134 -11.80 3.40 18.96
C GLU A 134 -10.55 4.01 18.32
N ILE A 135 -9.66 4.47 19.20
CA ILE A 135 -8.34 4.91 18.83
C ILE A 135 -7.50 3.66 18.55
N ASN A 136 -7.19 3.42 17.28
CA ASN A 136 -6.35 2.31 16.86
C ASN A 136 -5.46 2.72 15.69
N PHE A 137 -4.52 1.87 15.32
CA PHE A 137 -3.59 2.15 14.22
C PHE A 137 -4.33 2.51 12.91
N GLN A 138 -5.49 1.89 12.65
CA GLN A 138 -6.20 2.10 11.40
C GLN A 138 -6.87 3.49 11.35
N SER A 139 -7.45 3.97 12.45
CA SER A 139 -8.01 5.32 12.56
C SER A 139 -6.90 6.38 12.49
N VAL A 140 -5.81 6.22 13.26
CA VAL A 140 -4.64 7.12 13.16
C VAL A 140 -4.09 7.17 11.73
N SER A 141 -3.98 6.03 11.06
CA SER A 141 -3.55 5.94 9.65
C SER A 141 -4.46 6.73 8.71
N ALA A 142 -5.78 6.65 8.89
CA ALA A 142 -6.71 7.41 8.06
C ALA A 142 -6.60 8.92 8.33
N HIS A 143 -6.44 9.35 9.59
CA HIS A 143 -6.16 10.76 9.91
C HIS A 143 -4.85 11.23 9.27
N PHE A 144 -3.78 10.44 9.32
CA PHE A 144 -2.52 10.81 8.67
C PHE A 144 -2.70 10.97 7.15
N GLU A 145 -3.39 10.03 6.51
CA GLU A 145 -3.67 10.12 5.07
C GLU A 145 -4.50 11.35 4.71
N LEU A 146 -5.57 11.65 5.47
CA LEU A 146 -6.36 12.87 5.30
C LEU A 146 -5.53 14.13 5.45
N ALA A 147 -4.63 14.21 6.44
CA ALA A 147 -3.73 15.35 6.57
C ALA A 147 -2.88 15.55 5.31
N THR A 148 -2.31 14.48 4.75
CA THR A 148 -1.49 14.59 3.52
C THR A 148 -2.31 14.97 2.29
N ILE A 149 -3.55 14.48 2.18
CA ILE A 149 -4.45 14.82 1.08
C ILE A 149 -4.87 16.28 1.19
N TYR A 150 -5.28 16.73 2.37
CA TYR A 150 -5.70 18.11 2.60
C TYR A 150 -4.57 19.12 2.46
N GLN A 151 -3.33 18.71 2.75
CA GLN A 151 -2.16 19.52 2.45
C GLN A 151 -2.03 19.77 0.94
N LYS A 152 -2.20 18.72 0.12
CA LYS A 152 -2.16 18.85 -1.35
C LYS A 152 -3.33 19.65 -1.92
N LEU A 153 -4.48 19.64 -1.24
CA LEU A 153 -5.67 20.41 -1.60
C LEU A 153 -5.67 21.85 -1.05
N GLY A 154 -4.65 22.26 -0.27
CA GLY A 154 -4.57 23.59 0.35
C GLY A 154 -5.61 23.82 1.45
N MET A 155 -6.19 22.76 2.02
CA MET A 155 -7.23 22.84 3.05
C MET A 155 -6.62 22.90 4.46
N TRP A 156 -5.88 23.97 4.75
CA TRP A 156 -4.99 24.07 5.92
C TRP A 156 -5.65 23.84 7.28
N ASN A 157 -6.90 24.29 7.48
CA ASN A 157 -7.63 24.02 8.72
C ASN A 157 -7.88 22.52 8.93
N LYS A 158 -8.21 21.78 7.86
CA LYS A 158 -8.37 20.32 7.94
C LYS A 158 -7.02 19.63 8.17
N VAL A 159 -5.93 20.14 7.58
CA VAL A 159 -4.58 19.64 7.87
C VAL A 159 -4.27 19.71 9.36
N ILE A 160 -4.51 20.86 10.00
CA ILE A 160 -4.27 21.03 11.44
C ILE A 160 -5.11 20.03 12.24
N PHE A 161 -6.42 19.95 11.99
CA PHE A 161 -7.31 19.02 12.67
C PHE A 161 -6.83 17.56 12.61
N HIS A 162 -6.50 17.07 11.42
CA HIS A 162 -6.09 15.67 11.27
C HIS A 162 -4.68 15.40 11.82
N THR A 163 -3.75 16.37 11.70
CA THR A 163 -2.41 16.25 12.30
C THR A 163 -2.46 16.26 13.83
N ASP A 164 -3.33 17.05 14.45
CA ASP A 164 -3.53 17.04 15.92
C ASP A 164 -3.90 15.64 16.40
N TYR A 165 -4.82 14.97 15.72
CA TYR A 165 -5.19 13.59 16.04
C TYR A 165 -3.99 12.64 15.96
N VAL A 166 -3.20 12.71 14.89
CA VAL A 166 -2.02 11.85 14.72
C VAL A 166 -0.99 12.11 15.82
N ILE A 167 -0.71 13.37 16.14
CA ILE A 167 0.26 13.75 17.17
C ILE A 167 -0.13 13.19 18.53
N ASN A 168 -1.42 13.18 18.85
CA ASN A 168 -1.92 12.71 20.15
C ASN A 168 -2.00 11.18 20.25
N TYR A 169 -2.13 10.46 19.14
CA TYR A 169 -2.54 9.05 19.17
C TYR A 169 -1.69 8.07 18.36
N ALA A 170 -0.71 8.51 17.56
CA ALA A 170 0.03 7.59 16.69
C ALA A 170 0.90 6.57 17.43
N ASN A 171 1.32 6.88 18.67
CA ASN A 171 2.22 6.04 19.47
C ASN A 171 3.46 5.60 18.65
N ARG A 172 3.94 6.51 17.80
CA ARG A 172 4.98 6.30 16.79
C ARG A 172 5.65 7.62 16.47
N THR A 173 6.89 7.75 16.92
CA THR A 173 7.68 8.98 16.80
C THR A 173 7.83 9.46 15.36
N ASP A 174 7.94 8.54 14.39
CA ASP A 174 8.10 8.91 12.98
C ASP A 174 6.84 9.53 12.37
N TRP A 175 5.65 9.07 12.80
CA TRP A 175 4.38 9.63 12.37
C TRP A 175 4.09 10.96 13.07
N GLU A 176 4.39 11.04 14.37
CA GLU A 176 4.26 12.27 15.16
C GLU A 176 5.13 13.39 14.57
N HIS A 177 6.41 13.12 14.28
CA HIS A 177 7.31 14.11 13.69
C HIS A 177 6.83 14.58 12.32
N ARG A 178 6.35 13.66 11.46
CA ARG A 178 5.81 14.02 10.14
C ARG A 178 4.52 14.84 10.27
N ALA A 179 3.63 14.49 11.20
CA ALA A 179 2.41 15.23 11.46
C ALA A 179 2.72 16.64 11.97
N GLN A 180 3.67 16.80 12.90
CA GLN A 180 4.13 18.11 13.39
C GLN A 180 4.71 18.96 12.25
N TYR A 181 5.53 18.37 11.38
CA TYR A 181 6.08 19.06 10.22
C TYR A 181 4.97 19.60 9.28
N ILE A 182 4.02 18.73 8.91
CA ILE A 182 2.88 19.09 8.04
C ILE A 182 2.01 20.16 8.73
N GLN A 183 1.78 20.03 10.03
CA GLN A 183 1.00 20.99 10.81
C GLN A 183 1.64 22.38 10.84
N ASN A 184 2.96 22.45 11.02
CA ASN A 184 3.69 23.72 11.04
C ASN A 184 3.61 24.43 9.69
N GLN A 185 3.67 23.69 8.58
CA GLN A 185 3.45 24.26 7.25
C GLN A 185 2.05 24.84 7.11
N ALA A 186 1.01 24.12 7.54
CA ALA A 186 -0.37 24.61 7.48
C ALA A 186 -0.57 25.88 8.32
N LYS A 187 0.03 25.95 9.52
CA LYS A 187 0.01 27.15 10.38
C LYS A 187 0.70 28.34 9.71
N ALA A 188 1.84 28.13 9.06
CA ALA A 188 2.54 29.18 8.32
C ALA A 188 1.70 29.71 7.15
N SER A 189 1.14 28.83 6.31
CA SER A 189 0.29 29.23 5.17
C SER A 189 -0.96 30.00 5.60
N LEU A 190 -1.58 29.64 6.74
CA LEU A 190 -2.70 30.40 7.29
C LEU A 190 -2.29 31.80 7.78
N ALA A 191 -1.10 31.93 8.38
CA ALA A 191 -0.57 33.22 8.82
C ALA A 191 -0.26 34.15 7.63
N GLU A 192 0.31 33.61 6.55
CA GLU A 192 0.59 34.34 5.30
C GLU A 192 -0.70 34.80 4.62
N ASN A 193 -1.71 33.94 4.49
CA ASN A 193 -3.00 34.35 3.91
C ASN A 193 -3.69 35.45 4.73
N LYS A 194 -3.52 35.43 6.06
CA LYS A 194 -4.05 36.47 6.95
C LYS A 194 -3.31 37.80 6.80
N SER A 195 -2.00 37.80 6.48
CA SER A 195 -1.28 39.05 6.23
C SER A 195 -1.62 39.64 4.86
N LEU A 196 -1.82 38.80 3.84
CA LEU A 196 -2.26 39.23 2.51
C LEU A 196 -3.64 39.89 2.52
N ASN A 197 -4.59 39.35 3.28
CA ASN A 197 -5.96 39.89 3.37
C ASN A 197 -6.09 41.16 4.25
N LYS A 198 -4.99 41.64 4.83
CA LYS A 198 -4.96 42.86 5.65
C LYS A 198 -4.33 44.07 4.94
N ASN A 199 -3.74 43.84 3.76
CA ASN A 199 -3.19 44.86 2.88
C ASN A 199 -4.14 45.12 1.70
#